data_AF-A0A1H7BYJ7-F1
#
_entry.id   AF-A0A1H7BYJ7-F1
#
_cell.length_a   1.000
_cell.length_b   1.000
_cell.length_c   1.000
_cell.angle_alpha   90.00
_cell.angle_beta   90.00
_cell.angle_gamma   90.00
#
_symmetry.space_group_name_H-M   'P 1'
#
loop_
_entity.id
_entity.type
_entity.pdbx_description
1 polymer ?
#
loop_
_entity_poly.entity_id
_entity_poly.type
_entity_poly.pdbx_seq_one_letter_code
_entity_poly.pdbx_strand_id
1 'polypeptide(L)'
;MDEIQRLSDLLNANQRYEEQKQQRFHDDLVQWNASIDALYQQVEGWLKPLVEAGQTRFEYDPHQAQSKGYPDDNSPFRSRRLTFSLAAHRVTFVPDAMGPAGQVSVSVNGLSLHGQEKYSLHLEAERQVWMLKKTVGVKDSEPETFTADFFARLLQGVVPQRR
;
A
#
# COMPACT_ATOMS: atom_id res chain seq x y z
N MET A 1 48.31 20.35 -7.60
CA MET A 1 46.90 20.04 -7.92
C MET A 1 46.11 21.22 -7.40
N ASP A 2 45.50 22.00 -8.30
CA ASP A 2 44.83 23.26 -7.97
C ASP A 2 43.58 23.00 -7.11
N GLU A 3 43.42 23.76 -6.04
CA GLU A 3 42.27 23.65 -5.13
C GLU A 3 40.95 23.97 -5.83
N ILE A 4 40.98 24.87 -6.84
CA ILE A 4 39.82 25.21 -7.66
C ILE A 4 39.39 24.04 -8.55
N GLN A 5 40.36 23.27 -9.09
CA GLN A 5 40.06 22.07 -9.86
C GLN A 5 39.39 21.00 -8.99
N ARG A 6 39.88 20.79 -7.76
CA ARG A 6 39.27 19.84 -6.82
C ARG A 6 37.85 20.25 -6.42
N LEU A 7 37.60 21.54 -6.19
CA LEU A 7 36.26 22.03 -5.91
C LEU A 7 35.32 21.78 -7.10
N SER A 8 35.79 22.03 -8.32
CA SER A 8 35.02 21.80 -9.55
C SER A 8 34.66 20.31 -9.72
N ASP A 9 35.61 19.41 -9.46
CA ASP A 9 35.38 17.97 -9.50
C ASP A 9 34.36 17.52 -8.44
N LEU A 10 34.45 18.07 -7.22
CA LEU A 10 33.50 17.78 -6.13
C LEU A 10 32.08 18.27 -6.44
N LEU A 11 31.92 19.49 -7.00
CA LEU A 11 30.62 20.02 -7.37
C LEU A 11 29.97 19.19 -8.48
N ASN A 12 30.75 18.81 -9.51
CA ASN A 12 30.28 17.95 -10.59
C ASN A 12 29.86 16.56 -10.08
N ALA A 13 30.64 15.97 -9.16
CA ALA A 13 30.30 14.69 -8.55
C ALA A 13 29.03 14.79 -7.69
N ASN A 14 28.84 15.89 -6.95
CA ASN A 14 27.65 16.14 -6.14
C ASN A 14 26.40 16.30 -7.02
N GLN A 15 26.50 17.07 -8.10
CA GLN A 15 25.39 17.24 -9.04
C GLN A 15 24.93 15.89 -9.64
N ARG A 16 25.88 15.08 -10.11
CA ARG A 16 25.56 13.74 -10.64
C ARG A 16 24.91 12.84 -9.59
N TYR A 17 25.35 12.94 -8.34
CA TYR A 17 24.76 12.19 -7.22
C TYR A 17 23.30 12.61 -6.97
N GLU A 18 23.00 13.91 -6.94
CA GLU A 18 21.63 14.39 -6.77
C GLU A 18 20.72 14.03 -7.96
N GLU A 19 21.22 14.10 -9.20
CA GLU A 19 20.48 13.66 -10.39
C GLU A 19 20.14 12.16 -10.31
N GLN A 20 21.11 11.31 -9.94
CA GLN A 20 20.87 9.87 -9.76
C GLN A 20 19.88 9.59 -8.64
N LYS A 21 19.96 10.33 -7.53
CA LYS A 21 19.05 10.20 -6.40
C LYS A 21 17.61 10.58 -6.78
N GLN A 22 17.45 11.67 -7.54
CA GLN A 22 16.14 12.09 -8.06
C GLN A 22 15.54 11.05 -9.01
N GLN A 23 16.34 10.51 -9.93
CA GLN A 23 15.87 9.47 -10.84
C GLN A 23 15.43 8.21 -10.09
N ARG A 24 16.24 7.72 -9.15
CA ARG A 24 15.87 6.55 -8.33
C ARG A 24 14.58 6.77 -7.57
N PHE A 25 14.42 7.94 -6.97
CA PHE A 25 13.18 8.27 -6.27
C PHE A 25 11.96 8.29 -7.20
N HIS A 26 12.13 8.78 -8.43
CA HIS A 26 11.08 8.73 -9.44
C HIS A 26 10.72 7.28 -9.83
N ASP A 27 11.72 6.45 -10.08
CA ASP A 27 11.53 5.04 -10.42
C ASP A 27 10.83 4.28 -9.28
N ASP A 28 11.24 4.53 -8.03
CA ASP A 28 10.62 3.96 -6.83
C ASP A 28 9.15 4.39 -6.70
N LEU A 29 8.82 5.66 -6.97
CA LEU A 29 7.45 6.16 -6.95
C LEU A 29 6.56 5.49 -7.99
N VAL A 30 7.09 5.29 -9.20
CA VAL A 30 6.39 4.59 -10.28
C VAL A 30 6.12 3.15 -9.86
N GLN A 31 7.13 2.46 -9.32
CA GLN A 31 7.01 1.09 -8.85
C GLN A 31 6.01 0.98 -7.68
N TRP A 32 6.06 1.90 -6.71
CA TRP A 32 5.13 1.95 -5.59
C TRP A 32 3.68 2.02 -6.05
N ASN A 33 3.36 2.92 -6.99
CA ASN A 33 1.98 3.02 -7.49
C ASN A 33 1.59 1.79 -8.32
N ALA A 34 2.49 1.27 -9.16
CA ALA A 34 2.22 0.09 -9.97
C ALA A 34 1.95 -1.15 -9.10
N SER A 35 2.68 -1.34 -8.00
CA SER A 35 2.46 -2.43 -7.05
C SER A 35 1.09 -2.34 -6.37
N ILE A 36 0.61 -1.13 -6.06
CA ILE A 36 -0.72 -0.91 -5.48
C ILE A 36 -1.83 -1.21 -6.50
N ASP A 37 -1.69 -0.72 -7.74
CA ASP A 37 -2.66 -1.00 -8.81
C ASP A 37 -2.73 -2.52 -9.11
N ALA A 38 -1.59 -3.23 -9.08
CA ALA A 38 -1.54 -4.68 -9.25
C ALA A 38 -2.25 -5.42 -8.09
N LEU A 39 -2.07 -4.97 -6.83
CA LEU A 39 -2.81 -5.50 -5.69
C LEU A 39 -4.32 -5.33 -5.87
N TYR A 40 -4.76 -4.17 -6.34
CA TYR A 40 -6.18 -3.90 -6.56
C TYR A 40 -6.76 -4.82 -7.64
N GLN A 41 -6.06 -4.98 -8.76
CA GLN A 41 -6.46 -5.93 -9.81
C GLN A 41 -6.56 -7.37 -9.29
N GLN A 42 -5.62 -7.78 -8.44
CA GLN A 42 -5.64 -9.10 -7.80
C GLN A 42 -6.88 -9.28 -6.90
N VAL A 43 -7.19 -8.28 -6.06
CA VAL A 43 -8.39 -8.28 -5.20
C VAL A 43 -9.68 -8.28 -6.02
N GLU A 44 -9.76 -7.47 -7.08
CA GLU A 44 -10.91 -7.46 -7.99
C GLU A 44 -11.09 -8.82 -8.68
N GLY A 45 -10.00 -9.44 -9.14
CA GLY A 45 -10.03 -10.77 -9.74
C GLY A 45 -10.58 -11.83 -8.80
N TRP A 46 -10.19 -11.78 -7.52
CA TRP A 46 -10.70 -12.70 -6.51
C TRP A 46 -12.19 -12.51 -6.19
N LEU A 47 -12.66 -11.27 -6.14
CA LEU A 47 -14.05 -10.95 -5.80
C LEU A 47 -14.96 -10.83 -7.02
N LYS A 48 -14.45 -11.07 -8.24
CA LYS A 48 -15.22 -11.02 -9.49
C LYS A 48 -16.57 -11.76 -9.42
N PRO A 49 -16.67 -12.99 -8.85
CA PRO A 49 -17.96 -13.67 -8.73
C PRO A 49 -19.01 -12.90 -7.91
N LEU A 50 -18.58 -12.15 -6.88
CA LEU A 50 -19.48 -11.34 -6.05
C LEU A 50 -19.95 -10.09 -6.81
N VAL A 51 -19.09 -9.51 -7.65
CA VAL A 51 -19.45 -8.37 -8.52
C VAL A 51 -20.46 -8.83 -9.58
N GLU A 52 -20.20 -9.96 -10.24
CA GLU A 52 -21.10 -10.53 -11.25
C GLU A 52 -22.47 -10.91 -10.68
N ALA A 53 -22.52 -11.35 -9.42
CA ALA A 53 -23.75 -11.61 -8.69
C ALA A 53 -24.45 -10.35 -8.16
N GLY A 54 -23.90 -9.16 -8.39
CA GLY A 54 -24.45 -7.88 -7.91
C GLY A 54 -24.37 -7.70 -6.39
N GLN A 55 -23.50 -8.45 -5.70
CA GLN A 55 -23.39 -8.45 -4.24
C GLN A 55 -22.39 -7.42 -3.72
N THR A 56 -21.50 -6.92 -4.58
CA THR A 56 -20.53 -5.87 -4.26
C THR A 56 -20.21 -5.04 -5.50
N ARG A 57 -19.60 -3.89 -5.30
CA ARG A 57 -19.00 -3.04 -6.34
C ARG A 57 -17.76 -2.35 -5.79
N PHE A 58 -16.81 -2.07 -6.67
CA PHE A 58 -15.60 -1.33 -6.34
C PHE A 58 -15.77 0.16 -6.62
N GLU A 59 -15.27 0.97 -5.70
CA GLU A 59 -15.23 2.42 -5.76
C GLU A 59 -13.79 2.88 -5.55
N TYR A 60 -13.35 3.85 -6.35
CA TYR A 60 -11.99 4.36 -6.35
C TYR A 60 -12.00 5.87 -6.08
N ASP A 61 -11.41 6.27 -4.96
CA ASP A 61 -11.33 7.67 -4.57
C ASP A 61 -9.88 8.17 -4.64
N PRO A 62 -9.60 9.38 -5.15
CA PRO A 62 -8.27 9.98 -5.07
C PRO A 62 -7.72 9.96 -3.64
N HIS A 63 -6.43 9.65 -3.52
CA HIS A 63 -5.74 9.55 -2.25
C HIS A 63 -4.33 10.09 -2.34
N GLN A 64 -3.92 10.85 -1.34
CA GLN A 64 -2.57 11.36 -1.20
C GLN A 64 -2.02 10.87 0.13
N ALA A 65 -1.07 9.95 0.07
CA ALA A 65 -0.49 9.35 1.27
C ALA A 65 0.54 10.29 1.88
N GLN A 66 0.58 10.40 3.21
CA GLN A 66 1.44 11.34 3.93
C GLN A 66 2.40 10.59 4.84
N SER A 67 3.57 11.16 5.10
CA SER A 67 4.53 10.65 6.09
C SER A 67 5.24 11.79 6.79
N LYS A 68 6.01 11.50 7.85
CA LYS A 68 6.83 12.50 8.54
C LYS A 68 7.80 13.25 7.60
N GLY A 69 8.25 12.59 6.53
CA GLY A 69 9.14 13.20 5.53
C GLY A 69 8.42 14.00 4.45
N TYR A 70 7.12 13.77 4.28
CA TYR A 70 6.26 14.43 3.29
C TYR A 70 4.90 14.76 3.93
N PRO A 71 4.84 15.76 4.83
CA PRO A 71 3.57 16.28 5.32
C PRO A 71 2.79 16.97 4.18
N ASP A 72 1.47 17.16 4.35
CA ASP A 72 0.61 18.06 3.55
C ASP A 72 0.38 17.77 2.03
N ASP A 73 -0.11 18.79 1.31
CA ASP A 73 -0.57 18.80 -0.09
C ASP A 73 0.54 18.52 -1.12
N ASN A 74 1.81 18.57 -0.71
CA ASN A 74 2.96 18.37 -1.59
C ASN A 74 3.51 16.94 -1.59
N SER A 75 2.87 16.00 -0.89
CA SER A 75 3.32 14.61 -0.92
C SER A 75 3.30 14.05 -2.36
N PRO A 76 4.40 13.43 -2.83
CA PRO A 76 4.47 12.83 -4.16
C PRO A 76 3.70 11.50 -4.26
N PHE A 77 3.25 10.94 -3.13
CA PHE A 77 2.55 9.65 -3.08
C PHE A 77 1.06 9.81 -3.40
N ARG A 78 0.76 9.99 -4.68
CA ARG A 78 -0.62 10.12 -5.18
C ARG A 78 -1.08 8.79 -5.78
N SER A 79 -2.21 8.30 -5.30
CA SER A 79 -2.84 7.07 -5.77
C SER A 79 -4.34 7.13 -5.55
N ARG A 80 -4.99 5.98 -5.35
CA ARG A 80 -6.43 5.86 -5.08
C ARG A 80 -6.66 4.96 -3.88
N ARG A 81 -7.72 5.22 -3.11
CA ARG A 81 -8.31 4.27 -2.17
C ARG A 81 -9.23 3.34 -2.93
N LEU A 82 -9.13 2.04 -2.69
CA LEU A 82 -10.09 1.04 -3.16
C LEU A 82 -11.09 0.77 -2.03
N THR A 83 -12.38 0.94 -2.32
CA THR A 83 -13.47 0.66 -1.39
C THR A 83 -14.47 -0.30 -2.02
N PHE A 84 -14.99 -1.24 -1.25
CA PHE A 84 -16.15 -2.04 -1.64
C PHE A 84 -17.01 -2.37 -0.41
N SER A 85 -18.25 -2.83 -0.65
CA SER A 85 -19.17 -3.18 0.44
C SER A 85 -19.66 -4.62 0.31
N LEU A 86 -19.60 -5.36 1.40
CA LEU A 86 -20.22 -6.67 1.55
C LEU A 86 -21.43 -6.53 2.48
N ALA A 87 -22.64 -6.59 1.92
CA ALA A 87 -23.87 -6.22 2.62
C ALA A 87 -23.75 -4.82 3.25
N ALA A 88 -23.79 -4.71 4.59
CA ALA A 88 -23.67 -3.44 5.31
C ALA A 88 -22.21 -3.11 5.73
N HIS A 89 -21.25 -3.98 5.42
CA HIS A 89 -19.86 -3.81 5.87
C HIS A 89 -18.98 -3.27 4.75
N ARG A 90 -18.28 -2.17 5.02
CA ARG A 90 -17.38 -1.51 4.06
C ARG A 90 -15.94 -1.93 4.32
N VAL A 91 -15.26 -2.37 3.28
CA VAL A 91 -13.83 -2.68 3.27
C VAL A 91 -13.11 -1.62 2.45
N THR A 92 -12.02 -1.06 3.00
CA THR A 92 -11.27 0.01 2.33
C THR A 92 -9.77 -0.25 2.43
N PHE A 93 -9.10 -0.20 1.29
CA PHE A 93 -7.66 -0.26 1.15
C PHE A 93 -7.13 1.16 0.99
N VAL A 94 -6.21 1.57 1.86
CA VAL A 94 -5.64 2.92 1.91
C VAL A 94 -4.12 2.80 1.75
N PRO A 95 -3.57 3.22 0.60
CA PRO A 95 -2.12 3.22 0.42
C PRO A 95 -1.41 4.12 1.42
N ASP A 96 -0.29 3.64 1.96
CA ASP A 96 0.58 4.45 2.80
C ASP A 96 1.70 5.05 1.95
N ALA A 97 2.26 6.16 2.42
CA ALA A 97 3.47 6.72 1.82
C ALA A 97 4.60 5.69 1.94
N MET A 98 5.44 5.61 0.91
CA MET A 98 6.52 4.64 0.85
C MET A 98 7.39 4.69 2.12
N GLY A 99 7.58 3.52 2.72
CA GLY A 99 8.34 3.36 3.95
C GLY A 99 9.85 3.35 3.72
N PRO A 100 10.61 3.07 4.79
CA PRO A 100 12.06 2.88 4.70
C PRO A 100 12.43 1.84 3.64
N ALA A 101 13.55 2.07 2.94
CA ALA A 101 14.07 1.17 1.91
C ALA A 101 13.09 0.86 0.76
N GLY A 102 12.15 1.76 0.47
CA GLY A 102 11.21 1.59 -0.64
C GLY A 102 9.99 0.72 -0.29
N GLN A 103 9.76 0.41 0.98
CA GLN A 103 8.68 -0.48 1.40
C GLN A 103 7.32 0.05 0.95
N VAL A 104 6.59 -0.76 0.18
CA VAL A 104 5.20 -0.49 -0.21
C VAL A 104 4.27 -1.10 0.85
N SER A 105 3.32 -0.31 1.35
CA SER A 105 2.29 -0.81 2.27
C SER A 105 0.91 -0.20 2.01
N VAL A 106 -0.11 -0.94 2.41
CA VAL A 106 -1.52 -0.55 2.29
C VAL A 106 -2.25 -0.91 3.59
N SER A 107 -2.83 0.08 4.25
CA SER A 107 -3.72 -0.13 5.39
C SER A 107 -5.07 -0.69 4.91
N VAL A 108 -5.58 -1.73 5.57
CA VAL A 108 -6.87 -2.36 5.22
C VAL A 108 -7.85 -2.22 6.38
N ASN A 109 -8.91 -1.46 6.15
CA ASN A 109 -9.97 -1.21 7.12
C ASN A 109 -11.21 -2.04 6.80
N GLY A 110 -12.02 -2.36 7.82
CA GLY A 110 -13.26 -3.13 7.63
C GLY A 110 -13.07 -4.65 7.54
N LEU A 111 -11.96 -5.16 8.06
CA LEU A 111 -11.74 -6.61 8.24
C LEU A 111 -11.98 -7.08 9.68
N SER A 112 -12.60 -6.24 10.52
CA SER A 112 -12.93 -6.55 11.91
C SER A 112 -14.24 -5.90 12.32
N LEU A 113 -15.14 -6.68 12.92
CA LEU A 113 -16.46 -6.21 13.38
C LEU A 113 -16.37 -5.23 14.57
N HIS A 114 -15.34 -5.37 15.40
CA HIS A 114 -15.22 -4.62 16.66
C HIS A 114 -14.18 -3.50 16.59
N GLY A 115 -13.51 -3.32 15.44
CA GLY A 115 -12.54 -2.25 15.21
C GLY A 115 -11.25 -2.31 16.07
N GLN A 116 -11.08 -3.35 16.88
CA GLN A 116 -9.90 -3.55 17.73
C GLN A 116 -8.68 -4.03 16.93
N GLU A 117 -8.93 -4.62 15.76
CA GLU A 117 -7.92 -5.24 14.92
C GLU A 117 -7.65 -4.32 13.73
N LYS A 118 -6.37 -4.01 13.52
CA LYS A 118 -5.89 -3.27 12.36
C LYS A 118 -5.17 -4.24 11.43
N TYR A 119 -5.41 -4.08 10.14
CA TYR A 119 -4.79 -4.90 9.12
C TYR A 119 -3.95 -4.02 8.19
N SER A 120 -2.77 -4.49 7.84
CA SER A 120 -1.90 -3.81 6.88
C SER A 120 -1.22 -4.82 5.98
N LEU A 121 -1.20 -4.52 4.69
CA LEU A 121 -0.46 -5.26 3.69
C LEU A 121 0.91 -4.61 3.49
N HIS A 122 1.96 -5.42 3.39
CA HIS A 122 3.30 -4.99 3.01
C HIS A 122 3.83 -5.88 1.89
N LEU A 123 4.43 -5.27 0.88
CA LEU A 123 5.03 -5.99 -0.23
C LEU A 123 6.42 -6.49 0.18
N GLU A 124 6.60 -7.80 0.28
CA GLU A 124 7.92 -8.38 0.54
C GLU A 124 8.80 -8.24 -0.70
N ALA A 125 9.86 -7.44 -0.61
CA ALA A 125 10.68 -7.06 -1.77
C ALA A 125 11.34 -8.25 -2.50
N GLU A 126 11.83 -9.24 -1.76
CA GLU A 126 12.54 -10.39 -2.33
C GLU A 126 11.63 -11.31 -3.15
N ARG A 127 10.39 -11.51 -2.69
CA ARG A 127 9.44 -12.45 -3.30
C ARG A 127 8.39 -11.76 -4.16
N GLN A 128 8.26 -10.44 -4.05
CA GLN A 128 7.18 -9.65 -4.65
C GLN A 128 5.79 -10.19 -4.24
N VAL A 129 5.67 -10.58 -2.97
CA VAL A 129 4.45 -11.15 -2.39
C VAL A 129 3.89 -10.20 -1.34
N TRP A 130 2.58 -9.99 -1.38
CA TRP A 130 1.89 -9.24 -0.34
C TRP A 130 1.72 -10.07 0.92
N MET A 131 2.15 -9.51 2.03
CA MET A 131 2.05 -10.10 3.35
C MET A 131 1.06 -9.28 4.18
N LEU A 132 0.07 -9.94 4.75
CA LEU A 132 -0.90 -9.32 5.64
C LEU A 132 -0.45 -9.44 7.08
N LYS A 133 -0.38 -8.31 7.77
CA LYS A 133 -0.10 -8.21 9.19
C LYS A 133 -1.36 -7.76 9.92
N LYS A 134 -1.65 -8.42 11.04
CA LYS A 134 -2.72 -8.02 11.97
C LYS A 134 -2.10 -7.43 13.23
N THR A 135 -2.62 -6.30 13.66
CA THR A 135 -2.24 -5.64 14.93
C THR A 135 -3.45 -5.54 15.83
N VAL A 136 -3.31 -5.96 17.09
CA VAL A 136 -4.33 -5.86 18.13
C VAL A 136 -3.76 -5.10 19.32
N GLY A 137 -4.21 -3.86 19.51
CA GLY A 137 -3.60 -2.93 20.46
C GLY A 137 -2.13 -2.66 20.10
N VAL A 138 -1.21 -3.17 20.93
CA VAL A 138 0.26 -3.06 20.72
C VAL A 138 0.90 -4.37 20.25
N LYS A 139 0.10 -5.43 20.09
CA LYS A 139 0.61 -6.75 19.70
C LYS A 139 0.44 -6.94 18.20
N ASP A 140 1.54 -7.27 17.55
CA ASP A 140 1.57 -7.65 16.15
C ASP A 140 1.54 -9.17 16.01
N SER A 141 0.74 -9.68 15.08
CA SER A 141 0.84 -11.07 14.63
C SER A 141 2.04 -11.25 13.71
N GLU A 142 2.45 -12.50 13.54
CA GLU A 142 3.31 -12.85 12.41
C GLU A 142 2.59 -12.52 11.09
N PRO A 143 3.28 -11.92 10.11
CA PRO A 143 2.74 -11.72 8.77
C PRO A 143 2.42 -13.04 8.08
N GLU A 144 1.27 -13.09 7.43
CA GLU A 144 0.84 -14.23 6.61
C GLU A 144 0.72 -13.82 5.14
N THR A 145 0.97 -14.74 4.22
CA THR A 145 0.81 -14.46 2.78
C THR A 145 -0.64 -14.08 2.47
N PHE A 146 -0.82 -12.96 1.78
CA PHE A 146 -2.12 -12.48 1.36
C PHE A 146 -2.60 -13.25 0.12
N THR A 147 -3.43 -14.27 0.35
CA THR A 147 -4.03 -15.12 -0.69
C THR A 147 -5.54 -14.94 -0.76
N ALA A 148 -6.16 -15.39 -1.85
CA ALA A 148 -7.61 -15.38 -2.03
C ALA A 148 -8.34 -16.08 -0.87
N ASP A 149 -7.90 -17.29 -0.49
CA ASP A 149 -8.53 -18.08 0.58
C ASP A 149 -8.38 -17.44 1.95
N PHE A 150 -7.22 -16.82 2.21
CA PHE A 150 -7.03 -16.09 3.46
C PHE A 150 -7.92 -14.85 3.52
N PHE A 151 -7.97 -14.08 2.44
CA PHE A 151 -8.82 -12.91 2.34
C PHE A 151 -10.31 -13.26 2.44
N ALA A 152 -10.76 -14.31 1.76
CA ALA A 152 -12.15 -14.79 1.83
C ALA A 152 -12.56 -15.15 3.27
N ARG A 153 -11.69 -15.81 4.03
CA ARG A 153 -11.95 -16.12 5.45
C ARG A 153 -12.10 -14.86 6.30
N LEU A 154 -11.29 -13.84 6.07
CA LEU A 154 -11.42 -12.54 6.77
C LEU A 154 -12.75 -11.85 6.41
N LEU A 155 -13.12 -11.86 5.13
CA LEU A 155 -14.39 -11.27 4.67
C LEU A 155 -15.61 -12.01 5.24
N GLN A 156 -15.58 -13.34 5.30
CA GLN A 156 -16.65 -14.13 5.94
C GLN A 156 -16.80 -13.80 7.43
N GLY A 157 -15.71 -13.47 8.11
CA GLY A 157 -15.72 -13.07 9.52
C GLY A 157 -16.45 -11.76 9.79
N VAL A 158 -16.57 -10.88 8.79
CA VAL A 158 -17.27 -9.58 8.92
C VAL A 158 -18.69 -9.57 8.34
N VAL A 159 -19.11 -10.64 7.67
CA VAL A 159 -20.49 -10.78 7.20
C VAL A 159 -21.34 -11.35 8.35
N PRO A 160 -22.44 -10.69 8.76
CA PRO A 160 -23.32 -11.21 9.80
C PRO A 160 -23.88 -12.58 9.41
N GLN A 161 -23.58 -13.60 10.20
CA GLN A 161 -24.22 -14.91 10.04
C GLN A 161 -25.65 -14.81 10.58
N ARG A 162 -26.65 -15.07 9.72
CA ARG A 162 -28.03 -15.23 10.18
C ARG A 162 -28.07 -16.44 11.10
N ARG A 163 -28.43 -16.23 12.38
CA ARG A 163 -28.89 -17.28 13.28
C ARG A 163 -30.36 -17.58 13.01
#